data_AF-A0A537L3T5-F1
#
_entry.id   AF-A0A537L3T5-F1
#
_cell.length_a   1.000
_cell.length_b   1.000
_cell.length_c   1.000
_cell.angle_alpha   90.00
_cell.angle_beta   90.00
_cell.angle_gamma   90.00
#
_symmetry.space_group_name_H-M   'P 1'
#
loop_
_entity.id
_entity.type
_entity.pdbx_description
1 polymer ?
#
loop_
_entity_poly.entity_id
_entity_poly.type
_entity_poly.pdbx_seq_one_letter_code
_entity_poly.pdbx_strand_id
1 'polypeptide(L)'
;MPARPMHGDAAADLSDLIGLDAEQARRRLEIAGERVGVIVETTSPRPVVLEGSLRVVRARRRSDGQVDLVVTRERYVPPINRE
;
A
#
# COMPACT_ATOMS: atom_id res chain seq x y z
N MET A 1 23.14 -18.90 -25.06
CA MET A 1 21.67 -18.90 -24.92
C MET A 1 21.31 -17.96 -23.77
N PRO A 2 20.66 -16.81 -23.98
CA PRO A 2 20.29 -15.94 -22.86
C PRO A 2 19.09 -16.53 -22.11
N ALA A 3 19.16 -16.45 -20.78
CA ALA A 3 18.21 -17.00 -19.83
C ALA A 3 16.82 -16.34 -19.95
N ARG A 4 15.76 -17.16 -20.04
CA ARG A 4 14.39 -16.76 -19.74
C ARG A 4 13.96 -17.49 -18.48
N PRO A 5 13.86 -16.84 -17.30
CA PRO A 5 12.99 -17.36 -16.27
C PRO A 5 11.55 -17.09 -16.71
N MET A 6 10.94 -18.08 -17.39
CA MET A 6 9.50 -18.20 -17.48
C MET A 6 8.97 -18.69 -16.13
N HIS A 7 8.82 -17.76 -15.18
CA HIS A 7 7.93 -17.96 -14.03
C HIS A 7 7.43 -16.59 -13.55
N GLY A 8 6.78 -15.87 -14.46
CA GLY A 8 5.93 -14.72 -14.11
C GLY A 8 4.53 -15.23 -13.83
N ASP A 9 4.38 -16.08 -12.82
CA ASP A 9 3.09 -16.26 -12.13
C ASP A 9 2.61 -14.86 -11.78
N ALA A 10 1.35 -14.51 -12.10
CA ALA A 10 0.83 -13.15 -12.23
C ALA A 10 0.86 -12.35 -10.91
N ALA A 11 2.07 -12.03 -10.46
CA ALA A 11 2.39 -11.16 -9.36
C ALA A 11 1.79 -9.79 -9.67
N ALA A 12 0.85 -9.34 -8.83
CA ALA A 12 0.37 -7.96 -8.91
C ALA A 12 1.59 -7.02 -8.89
N ASP A 13 1.64 -6.07 -9.84
CA ASP A 13 2.69 -5.06 -9.81
C ASP A 13 2.45 -4.19 -8.58
N LEU A 14 3.33 -4.31 -7.59
CA LEU A 14 3.17 -3.60 -6.31
C LEU A 14 3.21 -2.08 -6.49
N SER A 15 3.79 -1.59 -7.60
CA SER A 15 3.85 -0.17 -7.93
C SER A 15 2.48 0.37 -8.34
N ASP A 16 1.64 -0.48 -8.94
CA ASP A 16 0.27 -0.15 -9.36
C ASP A 16 -0.69 -0.02 -8.15
N LEU A 17 -0.28 -0.52 -6.97
CA LEU A 17 -1.02 -0.36 -5.72
C LEU A 17 -0.79 1.01 -5.07
N ILE A 18 0.29 1.71 -5.42
CA ILE A 18 0.66 2.99 -4.79
C ILE A 18 -0.35 4.07 -5.18
N GLY A 19 -0.85 4.81 -4.19
CA GLY A 19 -1.89 5.84 -4.37
C GLY A 19 -3.32 5.30 -4.48
N LEU A 20 -3.53 3.97 -4.43
CA LEU A 20 -4.86 3.40 -4.26
C LEU A 20 -5.29 3.42 -2.80
N ASP A 21 -6.61 3.44 -2.58
CA ASP A 21 -7.16 3.19 -1.25
C ASP A 21 -6.81 1.77 -0.77
N ALA A 22 -6.65 1.60 0.54
CA ALA A 22 -6.31 0.32 1.16
C ALA A 22 -7.26 -0.82 0.74
N GLU A 23 -8.56 -0.55 0.69
CA GLU A 23 -9.59 -1.50 0.26
C GLU A 23 -9.49 -1.84 -1.24
N GLN A 24 -9.15 -0.86 -2.08
CA GLN A 24 -8.96 -1.08 -3.52
C GLN A 24 -7.70 -1.91 -3.78
N ALA A 25 -6.60 -1.58 -3.10
CA ALA A 25 -5.35 -2.31 -3.19
C ALA A 25 -5.51 -3.76 -2.72
N ARG A 26 -6.22 -3.97 -1.61
CA ARG A 26 -6.57 -5.31 -1.13
C ARG A 26 -7.38 -6.08 -2.16
N ARG A 27 -8.42 -5.49 -2.73
CA ARG A 27 -9.25 -6.16 -3.75
C ARG A 27 -8.43 -6.55 -4.99
N ARG A 28 -7.48 -5.71 -5.43
CA ARG A 28 -6.58 -6.04 -6.55
C ARG A 28 -5.65 -7.21 -6.20
N LEU A 29 -5.10 -7.23 -4.99
CA LEU A 29 -4.28 -8.34 -4.50
C LEU A 29 -5.09 -9.64 -4.43
N GLU A 30 -6.32 -9.60 -3.91
CA GLU A 30 -7.21 -10.77 -3.88
C GLU A 30 -7.52 -11.29 -5.30
N ILE A 31 -7.77 -10.41 -6.28
CA ILE A 31 -8.00 -10.79 -7.68
C ILE A 31 -6.75 -11.43 -8.30
N ALA A 32 -5.56 -10.95 -7.93
CA ALA A 32 -4.28 -11.52 -8.35
C ALA A 32 -3.92 -12.82 -7.62
N GLY A 33 -4.76 -13.30 -6.69
CA GLY A 33 -4.50 -14.50 -5.89
C GLY A 33 -3.46 -14.27 -4.78
N GLU A 34 -3.11 -13.02 -4.49
CA GLU A 34 -2.17 -12.64 -3.45
C GLU A 34 -2.87 -12.44 -2.10
N ARG A 35 -2.20 -12.85 -1.02
CA ARG A 35 -2.72 -12.71 0.33
C ARG A 35 -2.16 -11.43 0.97
N VAL A 36 -3.05 -10.55 1.41
CA VAL A 36 -2.65 -9.39 2.21
C VAL A 36 -2.35 -9.85 3.63
N GLY A 37 -1.12 -9.63 4.09
CA GLY A 37 -0.65 -10.03 5.41
C GLY A 37 -0.93 -8.95 6.45
N VAL A 38 -0.12 -7.89 6.44
CA VAL A 38 -0.23 -6.79 7.41
C VAL A 38 -0.50 -5.47 6.70
N ILE A 39 -1.49 -4.72 7.21
CA ILE A 39 -1.73 -3.32 6.83
C ILE A 39 -1.19 -2.45 7.96
N VAL A 40 -0.14 -1.67 7.67
CA VAL A 40 0.48 -0.76 8.63
C VAL A 40 0.07 0.67 8.28
N GLU A 41 -0.72 1.30 9.16
CA GLU A 41 -0.97 2.74 9.08
C GLU A 41 0.25 3.49 9.61
N THR A 42 0.90 4.31 8.77
CA THR A 42 1.99 5.18 9.22
C THR A 42 1.41 6.38 9.97
N THR A 43 1.67 6.45 11.28
CA THR A 43 1.33 7.63 12.09
C THR A 43 2.36 8.73 11.83
N SER A 44 1.92 9.92 11.45
CA SER A 44 2.82 11.06 11.31
C SER A 44 3.33 11.51 12.69
N PRO A 45 4.63 11.83 12.85
CA PRO A 45 5.20 12.28 14.12
C PRO A 45 4.76 13.70 14.53
N ARG A 46 3.97 14.38 13.69
CA ARG A 46 3.40 15.70 13.96
C ARG A 46 1.89 15.54 14.22
N PRO A 47 1.30 16.31 15.15
CA PRO A 47 -0.15 16.31 15.35
C PRO A 47 -0.80 16.85 14.07
N VAL A 48 -1.35 15.94 13.27
CA VAL A 48 -2.03 16.25 12.01
C VAL A 48 -3.47 15.78 12.13
N VAL A 49 -4.40 16.60 11.63
CA VAL A 49 -5.78 16.16 11.47
C VAL A 49 -5.79 15.28 10.24
N LEU A 50 -6.01 13.98 10.45
CA LEU A 50 -6.01 13.01 9.38
C LEU A 50 -7.41 12.98 8.74
N GLU A 51 -7.61 13.71 7.64
CA GLU A 51 -8.87 13.77 6.89
C GLU A 51 -8.75 13.12 5.52
N GLY A 52 -9.24 11.88 5.40
CA GLY A 52 -9.34 11.19 4.12
C GLY A 52 -9.26 9.67 4.25
N SER A 53 -9.44 9.00 3.11
CA SER A 53 -9.26 7.55 3.01
C SER A 53 -7.78 7.16 3.16
N LEU A 54 -7.55 5.95 3.69
CA LEU A 54 -6.23 5.34 3.78
C LEU A 54 -5.72 4.99 2.38
N ARG A 55 -4.61 5.58 1.95
CA ARG A 55 -3.98 5.25 0.67
C ARG A 55 -2.62 4.60 0.85
N VAL A 56 -2.32 3.66 -0.04
CA VAL A 56 -1.08 2.89 -0.01
C VAL A 56 0.08 3.75 -0.47
N VAL A 57 1.10 3.88 0.37
CA VAL A 57 2.36 4.60 0.06
C VAL A 57 3.51 3.66 -0.23
N ARG A 58 3.40 2.41 0.22
CA ARG A 58 4.39 1.36 -0.05
C ARG A 58 3.72 0.00 0.05
N ALA A 59 4.09 -0.89 -0.86
CA ALA A 59 3.73 -2.30 -0.80
C ALA A 59 5.00 -3.15 -0.83
N ARG A 60 5.03 -4.24 -0.05
CA ARG A 60 6.19 -5.14 0.02
C ARG A 60 5.72 -6.59 0.08
N ARG A 61 6.19 -7.43 -0.83
CA ARG A 61 6.01 -8.88 -0.73
C ARG A 61 6.98 -9.46 0.31
N ARG A 62 6.45 -10.31 1.20
CA ARG A 62 7.22 -11.10 2.16
C ARG A 62 7.69 -12.41 1.54
N SER A 63 8.72 -12.99 2.16
CA SER A 63 9.26 -14.30 1.79
C SER A 63 8.26 -15.45 1.95
N ASP A 64 7.20 -15.27 2.74
CA ASP A 64 6.11 -16.23 2.92
C ASP A 64 5.00 -16.13 1.83
N GLY A 65 5.14 -15.20 0.88
CA GLY A 65 4.19 -14.97 -0.21
C GLY A 65 3.08 -13.98 0.11
N GLN A 66 2.98 -13.46 1.34
CA GLN A 66 2.04 -12.38 1.66
C GLN A 66 2.55 -11.02 1.20
N VAL A 67 1.61 -10.10 0.94
CA VAL A 67 1.91 -8.69 0.65
C VAL A 67 1.55 -7.84 1.87
N ASP A 68 2.55 -7.12 2.36
CA ASP A 68 2.35 -6.06 3.35
C ASP A 68 2.04 -4.74 2.65
N LEU A 69 1.03 -4.04 3.15
CA LEU A 69 0.64 -2.72 2.69
C LEU A 69 0.96 -1.69 3.78
N VAL A 70 1.69 -0.65 3.40
CA VAL A 70 1.90 0.54 4.22
C VAL A 70 0.97 1.62 3.69
N VAL A 71 0.08 2.10 4.55
CA VAL A 71 -0.94 3.07 4.21
C VAL A 71 -0.76 4.34 5.02
N THR A 72 -1.08 5.47 4.43
CA THR A 72 -1.20 6.75 5.13
C THR A 72 -2.60 7.29 4.93
N ARG A 73 -3.11 8.05 5.89
CA ARG A 73 -4.29 8.87 5.62
C ARG A 73 -3.84 10.02 4.76
N GLU A 74 -4.50 10.19 3.61
CA GLU A 74 -4.18 11.32 2.76
C GLU A 74 -4.66 12.60 3.41
N ARG A 75 -3.92 13.68 3.10
CA ARG A 75 -4.13 15.05 3.52
C ARG A 75 -3.46 15.43 4.85
N TYR A 76 -2.23 15.93 4.68
CA TYR A 76 -1.62 16.87 5.62
C TYR A 76 -2.43 18.17 5.62
N VAL A 77 -3.16 18.45 6.71
CA VAL A 77 -3.69 19.78 7.00
C VAL A 77 -2.81 20.36 8.11
N PRO A 78 -1.99 21.40 7.84
CA PRO A 78 -1.27 22.08 8.90
C PRO A 78 -2.28 22.62 9.93
N PRO A 79 -1.98 22.58 11.24
CA PRO A 79 -2.84 23.22 12.23
C PRO A 79 -3.03 24.67 11.81
N ILE A 80 -4.27 25.07 11.53
CA ILE A 80 -4.59 26.47 11.27
C ILE A 80 -4.30 27.20 12.57
N ASN A 81 -3.20 27.95 12.61
CA ASN A 81 -2.93 28.89 13.69
C ASN A 81 -4.10 29.88 13.70
N ARG A 82 -5.09 29.65 14.56
CA ARG A 82 -6.04 30.69 14.94
C ARG A 82 -5.30 31.57 15.94
N GLU A 83 -4.73 32.65 15.43
CA GLU A 83 -4.37 33.83 16.23
C GLU A 83 -5.63 34.50 16.80
#